data_AF-A0A5F1SAC3-F1
#
_entry.id   AF-A0A5F1SAC3-F1
#
_cell.length_a   1.000
_cell.length_b   1.000
_cell.length_c   1.000
_cell.angle_alpha   90.00
_cell.angle_beta   90.00
_cell.angle_gamma   90.00
#
_symmetry.space_group_name_H-M   'P 1'
#
loop_
_entity.id
_entity.type
_entity.pdbx_description
1 polymer ?
#
loop_
_entity_poly.entity_id
_entity_poly.type
_entity_poly.pdbx_seq_one_letter_code
_entity_poly.pdbx_strand_id
1 'polypeptide(L)'
;MKRTMLYRLMATLFVASAILFPGNAAAQVTLACAKRVDIVAFLGDHLSEKLSAVGKLDQSTIVEIYAAEGGNWTLLMSDVSGRSCIILSGDSWESIPVLPKA
;
A
#
# COMPACT_ATOMS: atom_id res chain seq x y z
N MET A 1 6.08 -14.28 -56.29
CA MET A 1 5.37 -12.99 -56.07
C MET A 1 4.14 -13.13 -55.17
N LYS A 2 3.11 -13.93 -55.51
CA LYS A 2 1.90 -14.09 -54.67
C LYS A 2 2.18 -14.67 -53.26
N ARG A 3 3.06 -15.68 -53.16
CA ARG A 3 3.45 -16.32 -51.87
C ARG A 3 4.24 -15.37 -50.97
N THR A 4 5.14 -14.56 -51.54
CA THR A 4 5.95 -13.56 -50.82
C THR A 4 5.09 -12.41 -50.29
N MET A 5 4.06 -12.01 -51.03
CA MET A 5 3.08 -11.01 -50.61
C MET A 5 2.20 -11.53 -49.46
N LEU A 6 1.80 -12.81 -49.52
CA LEU A 6 1.00 -13.45 -48.47
C LEU A 6 1.77 -13.56 -47.15
N TYR A 7 3.07 -13.91 -47.20
CA TYR A 7 3.92 -13.95 -46.00
C TYR A 7 4.14 -12.58 -45.37
N ARG A 8 4.28 -11.52 -46.17
CA ARG A 8 4.38 -10.14 -45.67
C ARG A 8 3.10 -9.69 -44.97
N LEU A 9 1.94 -10.04 -45.53
CA LEU A 9 0.64 -9.70 -44.94
C LEU A 9 0.40 -10.41 -43.60
N MET A 10 0.77 -11.70 -43.53
CA MET A 10 0.68 -12.47 -42.28
C MET A 10 1.64 -11.96 -41.21
N ALA A 11 2.87 -11.57 -41.59
CA ALA A 11 3.83 -11.01 -40.64
C ALA A 11 3.35 -9.67 -40.05
N THR A 12 2.74 -8.79 -40.86
CA THR A 12 2.13 -7.55 -40.36
C THR A 12 0.95 -7.80 -39.43
N LEU A 13 0.13 -8.82 -39.71
CA LEU A 13 -1.00 -9.17 -38.85
C LEU A 13 -0.55 -9.69 -37.48
N PHE A 14 0.55 -10.46 -37.45
CA PHE A 14 1.10 -11.04 -36.23
C PHE A 14 1.78 -10.00 -35.32
N VAL A 15 2.43 -8.98 -35.90
CA VAL A 15 2.99 -7.86 -35.12
C VAL A 15 1.89 -6.96 -34.58
N ALA A 16 0.81 -6.74 -35.34
CA ALA A 16 -0.32 -5.92 -34.91
C ALA A 16 -1.10 -6.55 -33.74
N SER A 17 -1.21 -7.88 -33.67
CA SER A 17 -1.92 -8.54 -32.56
C SER A 17 -1.22 -8.39 -31.22
N ALA A 18 0.12 -8.27 -31.18
CA ALA A 18 0.87 -8.09 -29.94
C ALA A 18 0.65 -6.72 -29.26
N ILE A 19 0.22 -5.70 -30.02
CA ILE A 19 -0.01 -4.34 -29.51
C ILE A 19 -1.42 -4.20 -28.92
N LEU A 20 -2.38 -5.01 -29.38
CA LEU A 20 -3.79 -4.91 -29.01
C LEU A 20 -4.14 -5.58 -27.67
N PHE A 21 -3.22 -6.35 -27.10
CA PHE A 21 -3.39 -7.02 -25.80
C PHE A 21 -2.28 -6.56 -24.84
N PRO A 22 -2.31 -5.31 -24.34
CA PRO A 22 -1.45 -4.96 -23.22
C PRO A 22 -1.76 -5.94 -22.09
N GLY A 23 -0.78 -6.77 -21.72
CA GLY A 23 -0.91 -7.62 -20.56
C GLY A 23 -1.25 -6.76 -19.35
N ASN A 24 -2.21 -7.18 -18.53
CA ASN A 24 -2.51 -6.51 -17.28
C ASN A 24 -1.26 -6.59 -16.38
N ALA A 25 -0.38 -5.59 -16.45
CA ALA A 25 0.67 -5.42 -15.47
C ALA A 25 -0.02 -5.04 -14.16
N ALA A 26 -0.25 -6.03 -13.30
CA ALA A 26 -0.75 -5.77 -11.96
C ALA A 26 0.26 -4.88 -11.25
N ALA A 27 -0.10 -3.62 -11.00
CA ALA A 27 0.69 -2.73 -10.17
C ALA A 27 0.71 -3.33 -8.75
N GLN A 28 1.80 -4.01 -8.39
CA GLN A 28 1.97 -4.52 -7.04
C GLN A 28 2.40 -3.36 -6.16
N VAL A 29 1.47 -2.87 -5.33
CA VAL A 29 1.79 -1.89 -4.29
C VAL A 29 2.77 -2.56 -3.33
N THR A 30 4.04 -2.14 -3.39
CA THR A 30 5.04 -2.57 -2.44
C THR A 30 4.80 -1.79 -1.16
N LEU A 31 4.30 -2.48 -0.13
CA LEU A 31 4.12 -1.86 1.19
C LEU A 31 5.48 -1.62 1.84
N ALA A 32 5.65 -0.43 2.41
CA ALA A 32 6.82 -0.10 3.21
C ALA A 32 6.70 -0.81 4.56
N CYS A 33 7.51 -1.85 4.76
CA CYS A 33 7.49 -2.66 5.96
C CYS A 33 8.87 -2.75 6.61
N ALA A 34 8.90 -2.75 7.94
CA ALA A 34 10.11 -2.87 8.74
C ALA A 34 9.77 -3.46 10.12
N LYS A 35 10.73 -3.50 11.04
CA LYS A 35 10.41 -3.81 12.44
C LYS A 35 9.54 -2.68 13.00
N ARG A 36 8.54 -3.04 13.80
CA ARG A 36 7.62 -2.07 14.42
C ARG A 36 8.37 -0.94 15.12
N VAL A 37 9.41 -1.28 15.89
CA VAL A 37 10.21 -0.32 16.64
C VAL A 37 10.86 0.75 15.75
N ASP A 38 11.32 0.37 14.56
CA ASP A 38 11.98 1.28 13.64
C ASP A 38 10.97 2.25 13.01
N ILE A 39 9.78 1.74 12.63
CA ILE A 39 8.70 2.58 12.10
C ILE A 39 8.21 3.55 13.18
N VAL A 40 7.94 3.07 14.40
CA VAL A 40 7.44 3.91 15.49
C VAL A 40 8.45 5.00 15.87
N ALA A 41 9.75 4.67 15.90
CA ALA A 41 10.79 5.67 16.11
C ALA A 41 10.78 6.72 15.00
N PHE A 42 10.73 6.30 13.72
CA PHE A 42 10.65 7.22 12.59
C PHE A 42 9.43 8.15 12.66
N LEU A 43 8.24 7.61 12.94
CA LEU A 43 7.00 8.39 13.06
C LEU A 43 7.09 9.43 14.19
N GLY A 44 7.63 9.03 15.34
CA GLY A 44 7.83 9.93 16.48
C GLY A 44 8.86 11.01 16.20
N ASP A 45 10.03 10.64 15.68
CA ASP A 45 11.18 11.53 15.52
C ASP A 45 11.02 12.51 14.36
N HIS A 46 10.37 12.09 13.27
CA HIS A 46 10.29 12.87 12.03
C HIS A 46 8.91 13.46 11.76
N LEU A 47 7.84 12.81 12.19
CA LEU A 47 6.47 13.26 11.92
C LEU A 47 5.74 13.76 13.18
N SER A 48 6.35 13.61 14.36
CA SER A 48 5.71 13.91 15.66
C SER A 48 4.41 13.13 15.87
N GLU A 49 4.24 12.02 15.16
CA GLU A 49 3.05 11.18 15.25
C GLU A 49 3.15 10.24 16.45
N LYS A 50 2.08 10.15 17.23
CA LYS A 50 1.97 9.29 18.41
C LYS A 50 0.79 8.34 18.24
N LEU A 51 0.85 7.18 18.90
CA LEU A 51 -0.23 6.21 18.85
C LEU A 51 -1.54 6.84 19.33
N SER A 52 -2.51 6.95 18.41
CA SER A 52 -3.82 7.55 18.64
C SER A 52 -4.90 6.49 18.83
N ALA A 53 -4.79 5.35 18.15
CA ALA A 53 -5.73 4.24 18.29
C ALA A 53 -5.07 2.90 17.96
N VAL A 54 -5.62 1.83 18.53
CA VAL A 54 -5.20 0.45 18.24
C VAL A 54 -6.43 -0.46 18.22
N GLY A 55 -6.43 -1.45 17.34
CA GLY A 55 -7.49 -2.44 17.23
C GLY A 55 -6.93 -3.80 16.82
N LYS A 56 -7.59 -4.87 17.27
CA LYS A 56 -7.28 -6.23 16.80
C LYS A 56 -8.00 -6.48 15.49
N LEU A 57 -7.27 -6.79 14.43
CA LEU A 57 -7.86 -7.19 13.16
C LEU A 57 -8.22 -8.68 13.18
N ASP A 58 -7.27 -9.51 13.62
CA ASP A 58 -7.40 -10.95 13.71
C ASP A 58 -6.53 -11.52 14.86
N GLN A 59 -6.32 -12.84 14.92
CA GLN A 59 -5.55 -13.47 15.99
C GLN A 59 -4.04 -13.13 15.96
N SER A 60 -3.53 -12.75 14.80
CA SER A 60 -2.10 -12.53 14.54
C SER A 60 -1.77 -11.10 14.12
N THR A 61 -2.76 -10.24 13.93
CA THR A 61 -2.60 -8.91 13.35
C THR A 61 -3.36 -7.85 14.15
N ILE A 62 -2.69 -6.74 14.42
CA ILE A 62 -3.29 -5.52 14.95
C ILE A 62 -3.19 -4.39 13.92
N VAL A 63 -4.14 -3.47 13.99
CA VAL A 63 -4.11 -2.17 13.30
C VAL A 63 -3.76 -1.11 14.32
N GLU A 64 -2.88 -0.21 13.95
CA GLU A 64 -2.45 0.91 14.77
C GLU A 64 -2.59 2.20 13.95
N ILE A 65 -3.07 3.26 14.57
CA ILE A 65 -3.14 4.59 13.96
C ILE A 65 -2.27 5.51 14.78
N TYR A 66 -1.34 6.17 14.11
CA TYR A 66 -0.46 7.19 14.65
C TYR A 66 -0.90 8.54 14.10
N ALA A 67 -0.94 9.58 14.93
CA ALA A 67 -1.32 10.91 14.52
C ALA A 67 -0.54 11.99 15.29
N ALA A 68 -0.30 13.11 14.62
CA ALA A 68 0.34 14.30 15.19
C ALA A 68 -0.69 15.41 15.39
N GLU A 69 -0.43 16.33 16.33
CA GLU A 69 -1.25 17.55 16.50
C GLU A 69 -1.29 18.40 15.22
N GLY A 70 -0.25 18.34 14.38
CA GLY A 70 -0.20 19.01 13.08
C GLY A 70 -1.07 18.37 11.99
N GLY A 71 -1.81 17.30 12.29
CA GLY A 71 -2.73 16.64 11.37
C GLY A 71 -2.13 15.50 10.55
N ASN A 72 -0.80 15.32 10.54
CA ASN A 72 -0.18 14.15 9.92
C ASN A 72 -0.66 12.86 10.62
N TRP A 73 -0.85 11.80 9.84
CA TRP A 73 -1.21 10.49 10.38
C TRP A 73 -0.71 9.33 9.51
N THR A 74 -0.54 8.19 10.17
CA THR A 74 -0.11 6.93 9.55
C THR A 74 -0.89 5.75 10.13
N LEU A 75 -1.40 4.87 9.25
CA LEU A 75 -2.01 3.59 9.61
C LEU A 75 -1.00 2.46 9.39
N LEU A 76 -0.73 1.72 10.45
CA LEU A 76 0.11 0.52 10.44
C LEU A 76 -0.75 -0.74 10.59
N MET A 77 -0.30 -1.82 9.95
CA MET A 77 -0.65 -3.18 10.34
C MET A 77 0.58 -3.87 10.88
N SER A 78 0.45 -4.44 12.08
CA SER A 78 1.53 -5.10 12.80
C SER A 78 1.16 -6.54 13.10
N ASP A 79 2.07 -7.45 12.79
CA ASP A 79 1.89 -8.87 13.10
C ASP A 79 2.59 -9.28 14.41
N VAL A 80 2.29 -10.49 14.89
CA VAL A 80 2.91 -11.06 16.11
C VAL A 80 4.42 -11.29 16.02
N SER A 81 5.02 -11.25 14.82
CA SER A 81 6.47 -11.33 14.65
C SER A 81 7.17 -9.99 14.91
N GLY A 82 6.40 -8.91 15.13
CA GLY A 82 6.91 -7.56 15.33
C GLY A 82 7.25 -6.86 14.01
N ARG A 83 6.82 -7.41 12.87
CA ARG A 83 6.89 -6.73 11.58
C ARG A 83 5.66 -5.86 11.40
N SER A 84 5.88 -4.65 10.91
CA SER A 84 4.83 -3.67 10.66
C SER A 84 4.95 -3.12 9.25
N CYS A 85 3.82 -2.82 8.63
CA CYS A 85 3.73 -2.21 7.32
C CYS A 85 2.90 -0.92 7.39
N ILE A 86 3.38 0.15 6.74
CA ILE A 86 2.58 1.33 6.48
C ILE A 86 1.56 0.97 5.39
N ILE A 87 0.29 1.09 5.72
CA ILE A 87 -0.82 0.79 4.80
C ILE A 87 -1.35 2.07 4.18
N LEU A 88 -1.52 3.12 4.98
CA LEU A 88 -1.94 4.45 4.56
C LEU A 88 -1.20 5.51 5.38
N SER A 89 -1.02 6.68 4.79
CA SER A 89 -0.51 7.87 5.46
C SER A 89 -1.13 9.10 4.82
N GLY A 90 -1.27 10.18 5.58
CA GLY A 90 -1.85 11.42 5.07
C GLY A 90 -1.73 12.57 6.06
N ASP A 91 -2.54 13.59 5.81
CA ASP A 91 -2.66 14.78 6.64
C ASP A 91 -4.11 14.97 7.11
N SER A 92 -4.37 16.10 7.78
CA SER A 92 -5.70 16.54 8.19
C SER A 92 -6.44 15.55 9.12
N TRP A 93 -5.70 14.90 10.03
CA TRP A 93 -6.28 14.02 11.04
C TRP A 93 -7.20 14.77 12.00
N GLU A 94 -8.41 14.23 12.21
CA GLU A 94 -9.36 14.73 13.20
C GLU A 94 -9.61 13.67 14.29
N SER A 95 -9.46 14.07 15.54
CA SER A 95 -9.77 13.21 16.67
C SER A 95 -11.24 13.35 17.04
N ILE A 96 -11.97 12.23 16.98
CA ILE A 96 -13.35 12.16 17.46
C ILE A 96 -13.40 11.64 18.90
N PRO A 97 -14.41 12.02 19.71
CA PRO A 97 -14.59 11.49 21.05
C PRO A 97 -14.67 9.95 21.06
N VAL A 98 -14.06 9.34 22.08
CA VAL A 98 -14.08 7.88 22.25
C VAL A 98 -15.52 7.41 22.45
N LEU A 99 -15.90 6.35 21.73
CA LEU A 99 -17.20 5.73 21.91
C LEU A 99 -17.39 5.26 23.37
N PRO A 100 -18.61 5.35 23.93
CA PRO A 100 -18.88 4.82 25.25
C PRO A 100 -18.49 3.34 25.31
N LYS A 101 -17.87 2.95 26.42
CA LYS A 101 -17.62 1.53 26.70
C LYS A 101 -18.98 0.85 26.92
N ALA A 102 -19.25 -0.19 26.13
CA ALA A 102 -20.43 -1.04 26.31
C ALA A 102 -20.38 -1.81 27.63
#